data_AF-A0A538RTA9-F1
#
_entry.id   AF-A0A538RTA9-F1
#
_cell.length_a   1.000
_cell.length_b   1.000
_cell.length_c   1.000
_cell.angle_alpha   90.00
_cell.angle_beta   90.00
_cell.angle_gamma   90.00
#
_symmetry.space_group_name_H-M   'P 1'
#
loop_
_entity.id
_entity.type
_entity.pdbx_description
1 polymer ?
#
loop_
_entity_poly.entity_id
_entity_poly.type
_entity_poly.pdbx_seq_one_letter_code
_entity_poly.pdbx_strand_id
1 'polypeptide(L)'
;MNQEQEATGPGIVVLSPSLQILHMNRRAMALLNQLEYTAQSIGAERAIASPLHQHCRDIIETLQARLGSNNWQQFQQCRMIGNSTHSILLNGFGLPDRRGLPHSRIVMLLSPLTHAREA
;
A
#
# COMPACT_ATOMS: atom_id res chain seq x y z
N MET A 1 -24.76 -3.12 -21.62
CA MET A 1 -24.11 -1.98 -20.94
C MET A 1 -23.94 -2.39 -19.49
N ASN A 2 -22.91 -3.17 -19.19
CA ASN A 2 -22.68 -3.66 -17.82
C ASN A 2 -21.77 -2.65 -17.15
N GLN A 3 -22.39 -1.68 -16.47
CA GLN A 3 -21.69 -0.92 -15.44
C GLN A 3 -21.44 -1.91 -14.30
N GLU A 4 -20.28 -2.57 -14.33
CA GLU A 4 -19.72 -3.18 -13.14
C GLU A 4 -19.71 -2.09 -12.08
N GLN A 5 -20.56 -2.22 -11.06
CA GLN A 5 -20.48 -1.42 -9.84
C GLN A 5 -19.01 -1.28 -9.48
N GLU A 6 -18.47 -0.06 -9.58
CA GLU A 6 -17.14 0.24 -9.06
C GLU A 6 -17.09 -0.37 -7.67
N ALA A 7 -16.19 -1.33 -7.44
CA ALA A 7 -16.02 -1.91 -6.13
C ALA A 7 -15.68 -0.76 -5.17
N THR A 8 -16.66 -0.33 -4.38
CA THR A 8 -16.59 0.82 -3.46
C THR A 8 -15.67 0.55 -2.26
N GLY A 9 -15.10 -0.65 -2.16
CA GLY A 9 -14.13 -1.03 -1.14
C GLY A 9 -12.70 -0.58 -1.44
N PRO A 10 -11.79 -0.71 -0.46
CA PRO A 10 -10.39 -0.36 -0.64
C PRO A 10 -9.66 -1.36 -1.56
N GLY A 11 -8.55 -0.89 -2.13
CA GLY A 11 -7.54 -1.77 -2.72
C GLY A 11 -6.85 -2.60 -1.63
N ILE A 12 -6.93 -3.91 -1.83
CA ILE A 12 -6.32 -5.04 -1.12
C ILE A 12 -4.87 -5.37 -1.49
N VAL A 13 -3.82 -5.13 -0.69
CA VAL A 13 -2.53 -5.82 -0.89
C VAL A 13 -2.06 -6.49 0.41
N VAL A 14 -1.73 -7.77 0.37
CA VAL A 14 -1.10 -8.49 1.48
C VAL A 14 0.27 -8.97 1.04
N LEU A 15 1.30 -8.65 1.81
CA LEU A 15 2.67 -9.04 1.52
C LEU A 15 3.30 -9.84 2.66
N SER A 16 4.23 -10.72 2.30
CA SER A 16 5.23 -11.22 3.24
C SER A 16 6.28 -10.12 3.54
N PRO A 17 7.10 -10.28 4.59
CA PRO A 17 8.23 -9.38 4.85
C PRO A 17 9.39 -9.50 3.86
N SER A 18 9.39 -10.55 3.02
CA SER A 18 10.22 -10.63 1.81
C SER A 18 9.61 -9.89 0.62
N LEU A 19 8.56 -9.09 0.84
CA LEU A 19 7.82 -8.32 -0.16
C LEU A 19 7.16 -9.16 -1.26
N GLN A 20 6.93 -10.44 -1.00
CA GLN A 20 6.15 -11.29 -1.89
C GLN A 20 4.67 -10.96 -1.72
N ILE A 21 3.97 -10.69 -2.83
CA ILE A 21 2.53 -10.49 -2.82
C ILE A 21 1.86 -11.82 -2.55
N LEU A 22 1.17 -11.93 -1.42
CA LEU A 22 0.39 -13.09 -1.02
C LEU A 22 -1.06 -12.96 -1.47
N HIS A 23 -1.56 -11.72 -1.54
CA HIS A 23 -2.88 -11.41 -2.05
C HIS A 23 -2.91 -10.01 -2.65
N MET A 24 -3.62 -9.86 -3.77
CA MET A 24 -3.97 -8.57 -4.31
C MET A 24 -5.37 -8.62 -4.92
N ASN A 25 -6.26 -7.70 -4.52
CA ASN A 25 -7.58 -7.63 -5.13
C ASN A 25 -7.57 -6.77 -6.42
N ARG A 26 -8.63 -6.91 -7.24
CA ARG A 26 -8.76 -6.17 -8.51
C ARG A 26 -8.72 -4.65 -8.31
N ARG A 27 -9.26 -4.16 -7.19
CA ARG A 27 -9.29 -2.72 -6.87
C ARG A 27 -7.88 -2.16 -6.63
N ALA A 28 -7.01 -2.88 -5.92
CA ALA A 28 -5.62 -2.48 -5.74
C ALA A 28 -4.87 -2.42 -7.06
N MET A 29 -5.04 -3.44 -7.93
CA MET A 29 -4.43 -3.41 -9.27
C MET A 29 -4.90 -2.20 -10.08
N ALA A 30 -6.21 -1.93 -10.11
CA ALA A 30 -6.75 -0.79 -10.85
C ALA A 30 -6.17 0.55 -10.35
N LEU A 31 -6.10 0.72 -9.03
CA LEU A 31 -5.56 1.91 -8.38
C LEU A 31 -4.06 2.11 -8.67
N LEU A 32 -3.25 1.05 -8.58
CA LEU A 32 -1.82 1.12 -8.91
C LEU A 32 -1.59 1.41 -10.39
N ASN A 33 -2.34 0.77 -11.29
CA ASN A 33 -2.24 1.00 -12.74
C ASN A 33 -2.59 2.45 -13.12
N GLN A 34 -3.57 3.07 -12.44
CA GLN A 34 -3.93 4.48 -12.66
C GLN A 34 -2.76 5.42 -12.34
N LEU A 35 -2.02 5.14 -11.27
CA LEU A 35 -0.82 5.89 -10.94
C LEU A 35 0.26 5.71 -12.02
N GLU A 36 0.54 4.48 -12.45
CA GLU A 36 1.59 4.20 -13.45
C GLU A 36 1.30 4.87 -14.80
N TYR A 37 0.05 4.83 -15.25
CA TYR A 37 -0.38 5.49 -16.49
C TYR A 37 -0.19 7.01 -16.41
N THR A 38 -0.46 7.61 -15.24
CA THR A 38 -0.25 9.05 -15.00
C THR A 38 1.25 9.39 -14.93
N ALA A 39 2.10 8.48 -14.44
CA ALA A 39 3.54 8.68 -14.45
C ALA A 39 4.15 8.57 -15.85
N GLN A 40 3.68 7.64 -16.68
CA GLN A 40 4.13 7.51 -18.08
C GLN A 40 3.79 8.75 -18.91
N SER A 41 2.61 9.35 -18.72
CA SER A 41 2.22 10.59 -19.43
C SER A 41 3.00 11.83 -18.98
N ILE A 42 3.63 11.79 -17.79
CA ILE A 42 4.42 12.88 -17.20
C ILE A 42 5.95 12.57 -17.27
N GLY A 43 6.36 11.46 -17.90
CA GLY A 43 7.78 11.07 -18.02
C GLY A 43 8.44 10.61 -16.71
N ALA A 44 7.63 10.23 -15.71
CA ALA A 44 8.05 9.87 -14.34
C ALA A 44 7.92 8.35 -14.05
N GLU A 45 8.15 7.49 -15.06
CA GLU A 45 7.93 6.03 -15.06
C GLU A 45 8.47 5.25 -13.84
N ARG A 46 9.44 5.79 -13.11
CA ARG A 46 10.11 5.10 -11.97
C ARG A 46 9.55 5.49 -10.59
N ALA A 47 8.69 6.50 -10.51
CA ALA A 47 8.44 7.20 -9.26
C ALA A 47 7.36 6.57 -8.35
N ILE A 48 6.62 5.54 -8.78
CA ILE A 48 5.50 4.97 -7.99
C ILE A 48 5.83 3.60 -7.36
N ALA A 49 6.54 2.74 -8.10
CA ALA A 49 7.04 1.48 -7.54
C ALA A 49 8.01 1.74 -6.37
N SER A 50 8.79 2.81 -6.45
CA SER A 50 9.77 3.18 -5.42
C SER A 50 9.13 3.61 -4.08
N PRO A 51 8.14 4.52 -4.01
CA PRO A 51 7.45 4.88 -2.77
C PRO A 51 6.66 3.76 -2.11
N LEU A 52 6.00 2.90 -2.90
CA LEU A 52 5.30 1.72 -2.36
C LEU A 52 6.31 0.76 -1.71
N HIS A 53 7.41 0.48 -2.43
CA HIS A 53 8.48 -0.37 -1.94
C HIS A 53 9.13 0.22 -0.68
N GLN A 54 9.40 1.52 -0.66
CA GLN A 54 9.96 2.20 0.52
C GLN A 54 9.01 2.13 1.71
N HIS A 55 7.71 2.34 1.51
CA HIS A 55 6.72 2.22 2.59
C HIS A 55 6.71 0.82 3.21
N CYS A 56 6.78 -0.21 2.38
CA CYS A 56 6.88 -1.58 2.88
C CYS A 56 8.17 -1.83 3.66
N ARG A 57 9.30 -1.23 3.26
CA ARG A 57 10.55 -1.31 4.03
C ARG A 57 10.45 -0.65 5.39
N ASP A 58 9.85 0.53 5.48
CA ASP A 58 9.65 1.25 6.75
C ASP A 58 8.79 0.40 7.73
N ILE A 59 7.78 -0.30 7.20
CA ILE A 59 6.96 -1.25 7.97
C ILE A 59 7.80 -2.46 8.42
N ILE A 60 8.68 -2.99 7.57
CA ILE A 60 9.56 -4.11 7.94
C ILE A 60 10.52 -3.74 9.06
N GLU A 61 11.13 -2.56 8.99
CA GLU A 61 12.03 -2.05 10.03
C GLU A 61 11.28 -1.91 11.36
N THR A 62 10.05 -1.40 11.32
CA THR A 62 9.19 -1.30 12.50
C THR A 62 8.78 -2.67 13.03
N LEU A 63 8.50 -3.64 12.16
CA LEU A 63 8.24 -5.03 12.55
C LEU A 63 9.45 -5.64 13.26
N GLN A 64 10.66 -5.47 12.72
CA GLN A 64 11.90 -5.97 13.33
C GLN A 64 12.12 -5.41 14.73
N ALA A 65 11.97 -4.08 14.90
CA ALA A 65 12.10 -3.43 16.19
C ALA A 65 11.07 -3.93 17.22
N ARG A 66 9.82 -4.15 16.78
CA ARG A 66 8.75 -4.67 17.65
C ARG A 66 8.96 -6.12 18.06
N LEU A 67 9.35 -6.98 17.11
CA LEU A 67 9.69 -8.37 17.40
C LEU A 67 10.85 -8.45 18.40
N GLY A 68 11.91 -7.64 18.21
CA GLY A 68 13.05 -7.58 19.13
C GLY A 68 12.71 -7.08 20.54
N SER A 69 11.60 -6.35 20.71
CA SER A 69 11.10 -5.86 21.99
C SER A 69 9.92 -6.67 22.54
N ASN A 70 9.61 -7.84 21.96
CA ASN A 70 8.44 -8.66 22.30
C ASN A 70 7.10 -7.90 22.25
N ASN A 71 7.03 -6.86 21.41
CA ASN A 71 5.80 -6.11 21.15
C ASN A 71 5.03 -6.78 20.01
N TRP A 72 4.03 -7.57 20.36
CA TRP A 72 3.22 -8.32 19.41
C TRP A 72 2.00 -7.55 18.88
N GLN A 73 1.83 -6.29 19.27
CA GLN A 73 0.70 -5.49 18.80
C GLN A 73 0.91 -5.08 17.34
N GLN A 74 -0.15 -5.22 16.55
CA GLN A 74 -0.21 -4.63 15.22
C GLN A 74 -0.02 -3.11 15.29
N PHE A 75 0.44 -2.54 14.19
CA PHE A 75 0.61 -1.10 14.07
C PHE A 75 0.27 -0.63 12.67
N GLN A 76 0.04 0.67 12.56
CA GLN A 76 -0.35 1.33 11.33
C GLN A 76 0.69 2.39 10.95
N GLN A 77 1.00 2.47 9.66
CA GLN A 77 1.81 3.51 9.05
C GLN A 77 1.15 3.95 7.72
N CYS A 78 0.88 5.24 7.60
CA CYS A 78 0.25 5.82 6.42
C CYS A 78 1.27 6.53 5.54
N ARG A 79 1.12 6.41 4.22
CA ARG A 79 1.89 7.19 3.24
C ARG A 79 0.99 7.59 2.07
N MET A 80 1.08 8.83 1.63
CA MET A 80 0.45 9.27 0.39
C MET A 80 1.44 9.09 -0.76
N ILE A 81 0.97 8.56 -1.88
CA ILE A 81 1.76 8.42 -3.11
C ILE A 81 0.96 8.97 -4.30
N GLY A 82 1.65 9.35 -5.37
CA GLY A 82 1.04 9.93 -6.56
C GLY A 82 1.37 11.41 -6.74
N ASN A 83 0.52 12.13 -7.46
CA ASN A 83 0.70 13.54 -7.78
C ASN A 83 -0.56 14.36 -7.48
N SER A 84 -0.53 15.65 -7.83
CA SER A 84 -1.63 16.61 -7.57
C SER A 84 -2.96 16.25 -8.23
N THR A 85 -2.96 15.37 -9.24
CA THR A 85 -4.17 14.97 -9.97
C THR A 85 -4.67 13.59 -9.56
N HIS A 86 -3.76 12.68 -9.25
CA HIS A 86 -4.07 11.31 -8.87
C HIS A 86 -3.17 10.92 -7.70
N SER A 87 -3.75 10.91 -6.51
CA SER A 87 -3.08 10.52 -5.27
C SER A 87 -3.79 9.33 -4.64
N ILE A 88 -3.01 8.47 -4.00
CA ILE A 88 -3.48 7.29 -3.28
C ILE A 88 -2.94 7.36 -1.86
N LEU A 89 -3.82 7.14 -0.88
CA LEU A 89 -3.43 6.89 0.49
C LEU A 89 -3.13 5.39 0.64
N LEU A 90 -1.88 5.09 1.01
CA LEU A 90 -1.44 3.77 1.44
C LEU A 90 -1.58 3.69 2.96
N ASN A 91 -2.57 2.96 3.44
CA ASN A 91 -2.69 2.64 4.85
C ASN A 91 -2.10 1.25 5.12
N GLY A 92 -0.85 1.23 5.57
CA GLY A 92 -0.08 0.00 5.80
C GLY A 92 -0.16 -0.45 7.25
N PHE A 93 -0.30 -1.76 7.44
CA PHE A 93 -0.36 -2.40 8.74
C PHE A 93 0.74 -3.45 8.84
N GLY A 94 1.56 -3.36 9.88
CA GLY A 94 2.48 -4.41 10.27
C GLY A 94 1.81 -5.35 11.27
N LEU A 95 1.79 -6.64 10.95
CA LEU A 95 1.23 -7.71 11.79
C LEU A 95 2.39 -8.59 12.29
N PRO A 96 2.89 -8.38 13.52
CA PRO A 96 3.91 -9.26 14.10
C PRO A 96 3.38 -10.69 14.31
N ASP A 97 4.23 -11.69 14.06
CA ASP A 97 3.96 -13.09 14.40
C ASP A 97 4.98 -13.59 15.43
N ARG A 98 4.52 -14.39 16.40
CA ARG A 98 5.36 -14.93 17.48
C ARG A 98 6.43 -15.90 16.98
N ARG A 99 6.27 -16.47 15.78
CA ARG A 99 7.27 -17.30 15.10
C ARG A 99 8.39 -16.47 14.45
N GLY A 100 8.32 -15.15 14.53
CA GLY A 100 9.34 -14.23 14.04
C GLY A 100 9.01 -13.61 12.68
N LEU A 101 9.93 -12.77 12.20
CA LEU A 101 9.73 -11.92 11.02
C LEU A 101 9.24 -12.68 9.77
N PRO A 102 9.75 -13.88 9.41
CA PRO A 102 9.26 -14.58 8.21
C PRO A 102 7.75 -14.91 8.23
N HIS A 103 7.16 -15.00 9.42
CA HIS A 103 5.75 -15.30 9.62
C HIS A 103 4.88 -14.05 9.80
N SER A 104 5.48 -12.88 10.06
CA SER A 104 4.77 -11.60 10.10
C SER A 104 4.14 -11.27 8.74
N ARG A 105 3.19 -10.35 8.72
CA ARG A 105 2.50 -9.92 7.48
C ARG A 105 2.44 -8.42 7.39
N ILE A 106 2.40 -7.93 6.16
CA ILE A 106 2.08 -6.54 5.85
C ILE A 106 0.73 -6.55 5.14
N VAL A 107 -0.22 -5.78 5.64
CA VAL A 107 -1.50 -5.55 4.96
C VAL A 107 -1.55 -4.09 4.56
N MET A 108 -1.86 -3.80 3.30
CA MET A 108 -1.97 -2.45 2.80
C MET A 108 -3.36 -2.22 2.21
N LEU A 109 -4.00 -1.17 2.70
CA LEU A 109 -5.25 -0.67 2.15
C LEU A 109 -4.95 0.55 1.28
N LEU A 110 -5.39 0.51 0.02
CA LEU A 110 -5.22 1.57 -0.95
C LEU A 110 -6.56 2.28 -1.14
N SER A 111 -6.57 3.58 -0.96
CA SER A 111 -7.75 4.41 -1.22
C SER A 111 -7.38 5.58 -2.11
N PRO A 112 -8.18 5.90 -3.15
CA PRO A 112 -7.97 7.13 -3.90
C PRO A 112 -8.16 8.33 -2.96
N LEU A 113 -7.30 9.33 -3.09
CA LEU A 113 -7.44 10.60 -2.40
C LEU A 113 -8.00 11.61 -3.40
N THR A 114 -9.30 11.90 -3.31
CA THR A 114 -9.89 13.01 -4.04
C THR A 114 -9.51 14.30 -3.31
N HIS A 115 -8.70 15.15 -3.94
CA HIS A 115 -8.57 16.53 -3.49
C HIS A 115 -9.97 17.15 -3.57
N ALA A 116 -10.53 17.57 -2.43
CA ALA A 116 -11.68 18.44 -2.44
C ALA A 116 -11.26 19.68 -3.23
N ARG A 117 -11.91 19.94 -4.37
CA ARG A 117 -11.82 21.26 -5.00
C ARG A 117 -12.39 22.23 -3.98
N GLU A 118 -11.52 23.03 -3.35
CA GLU A 118 -11.97 24.27 -2.72
C GLU A 118 -12.67 25.07 -3.81
N ALA A 119 -13.96 25.33 -3.57
CA ALA A 119 -14.88 26.02 -4.47
C ALA A 119 -14.68 27.54 -4.39
#